data_AF-A0A2D6JJ55-F1
#
_entry.id   AF-A0A2D6JJ55-F1
#
_cell.length_a   1.000
_cell.length_b   1.000
_cell.length_c   1.000
_cell.angle_alpha   90.00
_cell.angle_beta   90.00
_cell.angle_gamma   90.00
#
_symmetry.space_group_name_H-M   'P 1'
#
loop_
_entity.id
_entity.type
_entity.pdbx_description
1 polymer ?
#
loop_
_entity_poly.entity_id
_entity_poly.type
_entity_poly.pdbx_seq_one_letter_code
_entity_poly.pdbx_strand_id
1 'polypeptide(L)'
;MKAIFMLCLIVLFAKLSKAQVEMDKFISQAETGQVIAISQANYDGSTFFFEAITGSRFGHIGVVVVEQAKKHGMADKVFVYHGTPPYAQKWSLKHFLESSMDDKGQVKANLLEMRKSLSKEQKNQLTKNLNQMIEQKIPYDFFHDPVDDRMMDCSEFVHKAFLKIGIQLGKTETLADLNHRSFQGLLLQNLSELLGEKIEMNHKLITPFSIVLDSKLKKKVSSLGMKVLSDQQILDQWYKSGAMASLIRNIIPGKYDQSVSEMEKKMYYDSFRELAGTEAYKLGACGLSAK
;
A
#
# COMPACT_ATOMS: atom_id res chain seq x y z
N MET A 1 -16.26 21.64 -35.47
CA MET A 1 -15.25 20.58 -35.25
C MET A 1 -13.91 21.09 -34.72
N LYS A 2 -13.24 22.10 -35.33
CA LYS A 2 -11.92 22.58 -34.87
C LYS A 2 -11.87 23.14 -33.44
N ALA A 3 -12.88 23.90 -33.01
CA ALA A 3 -12.95 24.46 -31.65
C ALA A 3 -13.14 23.39 -30.55
N ILE A 4 -13.93 22.35 -30.83
CA ILE A 4 -14.17 21.23 -29.90
C ILE A 4 -12.88 20.40 -29.75
N PHE A 5 -12.16 20.14 -30.85
CA PHE A 5 -10.89 19.42 -30.80
C PHE A 5 -9.81 20.17 -30.01
N MET A 6 -9.73 21.50 -30.18
CA MET A 6 -8.77 22.35 -29.45
C MET A 6 -9.09 22.41 -27.95
N LEU A 7 -10.38 22.46 -27.59
CA LEU A 7 -10.83 22.42 -26.18
C LEU A 7 -10.51 21.07 -25.52
N CYS A 8 -10.73 19.95 -26.24
CA CYS A 8 -10.36 18.62 -25.75
C CYS A 8 -8.85 18.49 -25.50
N LEU A 9 -8.01 19.04 -26.38
CA LEU A 9 -6.56 19.10 -26.20
C LEU A 9 -6.16 19.88 -24.95
N ILE A 10 -6.71 21.08 -24.76
CA ILE A 10 -6.41 21.93 -23.59
C ILE A 10 -6.76 21.22 -22.28
N VAL A 11 -7.93 20.57 -22.21
CA VAL A 11 -8.36 19.81 -21.03
C VAL A 11 -7.46 18.61 -20.78
N LEU A 12 -6.99 17.91 -21.82
CA LEU A 12 -6.04 16.81 -21.69
C LEU A 12 -4.70 17.30 -21.13
N PHE A 13 -4.14 18.39 -21.68
CA PHE A 13 -2.89 18.99 -21.23
C PHE A 13 -2.96 19.47 -19.77
N ALA A 14 -4.08 20.05 -19.36
CA ALA A 14 -4.29 20.51 -17.98
C ALA A 14 -4.40 19.36 -16.96
N LYS A 15 -4.93 18.19 -17.36
CA LYS A 15 -4.97 17.00 -16.50
C LYS A 15 -3.60 16.35 -16.34
N LEU A 16 -2.86 16.23 -17.45
CA LEU A 16 -1.49 15.71 -17.45
C LEU A 16 -0.54 16.56 -16.61
N SER A 17 -0.70 17.90 -16.63
CA SER A 17 0.13 18.80 -15.83
C SER A 17 -0.12 18.64 -14.33
N LYS A 18 -1.37 18.43 -13.89
CA LYS A 18 -1.68 18.29 -12.46
C LYS A 18 -1.12 17.00 -11.86
N ALA A 19 -1.27 15.87 -12.55
CA ALA A 19 -0.73 14.58 -12.10
C ALA A 19 0.80 14.64 -12.00
N GLN A 20 1.45 15.23 -13.01
CA GLN A 20 2.91 15.40 -13.02
C GLN A 20 3.38 16.29 -11.86
N VAL A 21 2.70 17.42 -11.62
CA VAL A 21 3.03 18.33 -10.50
C VAL A 21 2.92 17.63 -9.14
N GLU A 22 1.91 16.77 -8.96
CA GLU A 22 1.78 15.99 -7.73
C GLU A 22 2.92 14.99 -7.57
N MET A 23 3.26 14.23 -8.62
CA MET A 23 4.39 13.30 -8.60
C MET A 23 5.73 14.01 -8.34
N ASP A 24 5.96 15.17 -8.97
CA ASP A 24 7.17 15.96 -8.80
C ASP A 24 7.34 16.44 -7.35
N LYS A 25 6.24 16.68 -6.64
CA LYS A 25 6.27 17.00 -5.20
C LYS A 25 6.83 15.83 -4.37
N PHE A 26 6.46 14.59 -4.68
CA PHE A 26 7.02 13.42 -3.99
C PHE A 26 8.50 13.21 -4.37
N ILE A 27 8.83 13.31 -5.66
CA ILE A 27 10.19 13.08 -6.17
C ILE A 27 11.19 14.11 -5.62
N SER A 28 10.82 15.39 -5.60
CA SER A 28 11.69 16.47 -5.11
C SER A 28 11.91 16.46 -3.59
N GLN A 29 11.06 15.76 -2.83
CA GLN A 29 11.16 15.64 -1.37
C GLN A 29 11.73 14.28 -0.93
N ALA A 30 12.09 13.43 -1.89
CA ALA A 30 12.56 12.08 -1.65
C ALA A 30 13.99 12.05 -1.11
N GLU A 31 14.20 11.28 -0.04
CA GLU A 31 15.50 11.07 0.58
C GLU A 31 15.70 9.60 0.96
N THR A 32 16.95 9.12 0.89
CA THR A 32 17.30 7.76 1.33
C THR A 32 16.91 7.51 2.78
N GLY A 33 16.15 6.44 3.00
CA GLY A 33 15.66 6.01 4.31
C GLY A 33 14.30 6.58 4.69
N GLN A 34 13.62 7.26 3.78
CA GLN A 34 12.19 7.51 3.91
C GLN A 34 11.38 6.25 3.59
N VAL A 35 10.17 6.18 4.13
CA VAL A 35 9.19 5.13 3.84
C VAL A 35 8.09 5.75 2.99
N ILE A 36 7.68 5.06 1.92
CA ILE A 36 6.55 5.48 1.09
C ILE A 36 5.45 4.43 1.15
N ALA A 37 4.24 4.85 1.52
CA ALA A 37 3.06 4.00 1.59
C ALA A 37 1.99 4.49 0.63
N ILE A 38 1.29 3.57 -0.05
CA ILE A 38 0.32 3.88 -1.09
C ILE A 38 -0.99 3.09 -0.94
N SER A 39 -2.06 3.62 -1.52
CA SER A 39 -3.26 2.87 -1.89
C SER A 39 -3.09 2.50 -3.35
N GLN A 40 -2.94 1.21 -3.67
CA GLN A 40 -2.75 0.77 -5.06
C GLN A 40 -4.01 1.05 -5.86
N ALA A 41 -3.87 1.52 -7.10
CA ALA A 41 -4.98 1.67 -8.04
C ALA A 41 -5.39 0.31 -8.61
N ASN A 42 -4.41 -0.52 -8.95
CA ASN A 42 -4.59 -1.91 -9.32
C ASN A 42 -4.48 -2.78 -8.06
N TYR A 43 -5.61 -2.94 -7.37
CA TYR A 43 -5.69 -3.80 -6.19
C TYR A 43 -5.37 -5.24 -6.55
N ASP A 44 -4.36 -5.80 -5.90
CA ASP A 44 -4.21 -7.24 -5.75
C ASP A 44 -4.96 -7.74 -4.51
N GLY A 45 -5.04 -9.07 -4.34
CA GLY A 45 -5.70 -9.68 -3.19
C GLY A 45 -5.14 -9.20 -1.84
N SER A 46 -3.83 -8.96 -1.76
CA SER A 46 -3.16 -8.49 -0.53
C SER A 46 -3.59 -7.06 -0.16
N THR A 47 -3.80 -6.19 -1.16
CA THR A 47 -4.29 -4.82 -0.96
C THR A 47 -5.67 -4.85 -0.30
N PHE A 48 -6.59 -5.67 -0.81
CA PHE A 48 -7.93 -5.82 -0.20
C PHE A 48 -7.86 -6.35 1.22
N PHE A 49 -7.04 -7.39 1.44
CA PHE A 49 -6.83 -7.98 2.74
C PHE A 49 -6.34 -6.95 3.76
N PHE A 50 -5.23 -6.25 3.48
CA PHE A 50 -4.68 -5.26 4.40
C PHE A 50 -5.63 -4.09 4.64
N GLU A 51 -6.26 -3.55 3.61
CA GLU A 51 -7.18 -2.42 3.81
C GLU A 51 -8.39 -2.79 4.68
N ALA A 52 -8.91 -4.03 4.54
CA ALA A 52 -10.02 -4.52 5.34
C ALA A 52 -9.64 -4.76 6.80
N ILE A 53 -8.60 -5.57 7.05
CA ILE A 53 -8.24 -5.96 8.42
C ILE A 53 -7.64 -4.80 9.21
N THR A 54 -7.03 -3.81 8.54
CA THR A 54 -6.48 -2.63 9.23
C THR A 54 -7.44 -1.45 9.26
N GLY A 55 -8.54 -1.49 8.50
CA GLY A 55 -9.41 -0.35 8.29
C GLY A 55 -8.66 0.86 7.71
N SER A 56 -7.64 0.65 6.89
CA SER A 56 -6.79 1.72 6.36
C SER A 56 -6.73 1.69 4.83
N ARG A 57 -6.21 2.75 4.21
CA ARG A 57 -6.01 2.83 2.75
C ARG A 57 -4.58 2.51 2.31
N PHE A 58 -3.71 2.13 3.23
CA PHE A 58 -2.34 1.72 2.90
C PHE A 58 -2.33 0.22 2.65
N GLY A 59 -2.34 -0.17 1.39
CA GLY A 59 -2.23 -1.56 0.96
C GLY A 59 -0.81 -1.97 0.60
N HIS A 60 0.08 -1.00 0.33
CA HIS A 60 1.45 -1.29 -0.08
C HIS A 60 2.46 -0.26 0.42
N ILE A 61 3.71 -0.68 0.60
CA ILE A 61 4.76 0.14 1.20
C ILE A 61 6.15 -0.23 0.68
N GLY A 62 7.09 0.72 0.73
CA GLY A 62 8.48 0.50 0.37
C GLY A 62 9.44 1.52 0.98
N VAL A 63 10.74 1.28 0.79
CA VAL A 63 11.82 2.16 1.26
C VAL A 63 12.39 2.97 0.10
N VAL A 64 12.47 4.29 0.29
CA VAL A 64 13.05 5.21 -0.70
C VAL A 64 14.57 5.22 -0.59
N VAL A 65 15.24 5.14 -1.75
CA VAL A 65 16.69 5.28 -1.89
C VAL A 65 16.98 6.24 -3.05
N VAL A 66 17.80 7.24 -2.79
CA VAL A 66 18.31 8.19 -3.79
C VAL A 66 19.71 7.77 -4.21
N GLU A 67 19.87 7.40 -5.49
CA GLU A 67 21.15 7.10 -6.12
C GLU A 67 21.67 8.36 -6.82
N GLN A 68 22.81 8.87 -6.35
CA GLN A 68 23.42 10.09 -6.88
C GLN A 68 23.84 9.92 -8.34
N ALA A 69 23.63 10.98 -9.13
CA ALA A 69 24.07 11.05 -10.51
C ALA A 69 25.61 10.91 -10.62
N LYS A 70 26.08 9.93 -11.40
CA LYS A 70 27.52 9.71 -11.64
C LYS A 70 28.15 10.67 -12.64
N LYS A 71 27.34 11.42 -13.40
CA LYS A 71 27.79 12.36 -14.43
C LYS A 71 27.23 13.74 -14.14
N HIS A 72 28.08 14.76 -14.29
CA HIS A 72 27.69 16.15 -14.15
C HIS A 72 26.54 16.48 -15.12
N GLY A 73 25.47 17.10 -14.62
CA GLY A 73 24.27 17.46 -15.42
C GLY A 73 23.21 16.37 -15.54
N MET A 74 23.39 15.19 -14.94
CA MET A 74 22.30 14.20 -14.80
C MET A 74 21.55 14.40 -13.49
N ALA A 75 20.24 14.13 -13.50
CA ALA A 75 19.43 14.11 -12.28
C ALA A 75 19.69 12.84 -11.46
N ASP A 76 19.56 12.95 -10.14
CA ASP A 76 19.57 11.80 -9.24
C ASP A 76 18.42 10.85 -9.56
N LYS A 77 18.65 9.55 -9.33
CA LYS A 77 17.63 8.53 -9.52
C LYS A 77 17.03 8.16 -8.19
N VAL A 78 15.71 8.22 -8.11
CA VAL A 78 14.98 7.84 -6.89
C VAL A 78 14.28 6.51 -7.13
N PHE A 79 14.57 5.54 -6.25
CA PHE A 79 14.01 4.20 -6.29
C PHE A 79 13.21 3.91 -5.02
N VAL A 80 12.24 3.01 -5.16
CA VAL A 80 11.51 2.40 -4.05
C VAL A 80 11.85 0.92 -4.05
N TYR A 81 12.36 0.43 -2.93
CA TYR A 81 12.64 -0.98 -2.67
C TYR A 81 11.45 -1.55 -1.89
N HIS A 82 10.86 -2.65 -2.36
CA HIS A 82 9.65 -3.21 -1.77
C HIS A 82 9.52 -4.72 -2.04
N GLY A 83 8.81 -5.42 -1.15
CA GLY A 83 8.34 -6.78 -1.39
C GLY A 83 7.11 -6.77 -2.30
N THR A 84 7.16 -7.46 -3.43
CA THR A 84 6.02 -7.62 -4.36
C THR A 84 6.18 -8.97 -5.08
N PRO A 85 5.11 -9.64 -5.53
CA PRO A 85 5.27 -10.84 -6.33
C PRO A 85 6.11 -10.59 -7.60
N PRO A 86 6.96 -11.55 -8.01
CA PRO A 86 7.25 -12.84 -7.34
C PRO A 86 8.35 -12.79 -6.27
N TYR A 87 9.12 -11.70 -6.17
CA TYR A 87 10.25 -11.53 -5.24
C TYR A 87 10.49 -10.05 -4.95
N ALA A 88 11.27 -9.70 -3.92
CA ALA A 88 11.64 -8.30 -3.64
C ALA A 88 12.20 -7.56 -4.87
N GLN A 89 11.71 -6.35 -5.14
CA GLN A 89 12.06 -5.55 -6.32
C GLN A 89 12.47 -4.13 -5.95
N LYS A 90 13.07 -3.43 -6.92
CA LYS A 90 13.19 -1.99 -6.91
C LYS A 90 12.53 -1.39 -8.14
N TRP A 91 11.64 -0.43 -7.92
CA TRP A 91 11.02 0.36 -8.98
C TRP A 91 11.52 1.80 -8.91
N SER A 92 11.45 2.53 -10.01
CA SER A 92 11.60 3.99 -9.92
C SER A 92 10.48 4.56 -9.06
N LEU A 93 10.74 5.62 -8.29
CA LEU A 93 9.71 6.27 -7.48
C LEU A 93 8.52 6.73 -8.36
N LYS A 94 8.81 7.22 -9.56
CA LYS A 94 7.79 7.56 -10.56
C LYS A 94 6.85 6.38 -10.83
N HIS A 95 7.42 5.21 -11.16
CA HIS A 95 6.63 4.02 -11.45
C HIS A 95 5.84 3.52 -10.23
N PHE A 96 6.44 3.60 -9.04
CA PHE A 96 5.76 3.24 -7.80
C PHE A 96 4.55 4.15 -7.53
N LEU A 97 4.69 5.47 -7.73
CA LEU A 97 3.60 6.43 -7.58
C LEU A 97 2.50 6.24 -8.63
N GLU A 98 2.87 5.90 -9.87
CA GLU A 98 1.92 5.57 -10.94
C GLU A 98 0.96 4.44 -10.54
N SER A 99 1.47 3.45 -9.80
CA SER A 99 0.63 2.36 -9.28
C SER A 99 -0.42 2.80 -8.24
N SER A 100 -0.36 4.06 -7.77
CA SER A 100 -1.28 4.63 -6.77
C SER A 100 -2.21 5.72 -7.34
N MET A 101 -2.13 6.00 -8.63
CA MET A 101 -2.94 7.06 -9.24
C MET A 101 -4.38 6.62 -9.47
N ASP A 102 -5.35 7.43 -9.00
CA ASP A 102 -6.77 7.21 -9.29
C ASP A 102 -7.13 7.61 -10.74
N ASP A 103 -8.37 7.33 -11.15
CA ASP A 103 -8.90 7.69 -12.48
C ASP A 103 -8.87 9.20 -12.79
N LYS A 104 -8.65 10.04 -11.76
CA LYS A 104 -8.50 11.50 -11.89
C LYS A 104 -7.04 11.92 -11.97
N GLY A 105 -6.10 10.97 -12.00
CA GLY A 105 -4.66 11.20 -12.02
C GLY A 105 -4.11 11.71 -10.69
N GLN A 106 -4.82 11.50 -9.57
CA GLN A 106 -4.34 11.92 -8.26
C GLN A 106 -3.55 10.79 -7.60
N VAL A 107 -2.34 11.10 -7.16
CA VAL A 107 -1.49 10.17 -6.43
C VAL A 107 -2.09 9.88 -5.06
N LYS A 108 -2.24 8.60 -4.67
CA LYS A 108 -2.68 8.19 -3.33
C LYS A 108 -1.51 7.63 -2.53
N ALA A 109 -0.71 8.53 -1.96
CA ALA A 109 0.54 8.17 -1.30
C ALA A 109 0.83 9.04 -0.07
N ASN A 110 1.58 8.48 0.86
CA ASN A 110 2.25 9.20 1.93
C ASN A 110 3.75 8.90 1.90
N LEU A 111 4.56 9.97 1.86
CA LEU A 111 6.00 9.92 2.08
C LEU A 111 6.28 10.28 3.54
N LEU A 112 6.94 9.37 4.23
CA LEU A 112 7.22 9.42 5.65
C LEU A 112 8.72 9.52 5.88
N GLU A 113 9.13 10.44 6.76
CA GLU A 113 10.52 10.59 7.17
C GLU A 113 10.69 10.22 8.64
N MET A 114 11.88 9.72 8.99
CA MET A 114 12.25 9.47 10.38
C MET A 114 12.25 10.80 11.15
N ARG A 115 11.68 10.81 12.36
CA ARG A 115 11.74 11.97 13.26
C ARG A 115 13.17 12.26 13.69
N LYS A 116 13.93 11.21 13.99
CA LYS A 116 15.38 11.27 14.17
C LYS A 116 16.03 10.90 12.85
N SER A 117 16.71 11.86 12.22
CA SER A 117 17.41 11.62 10.95
C SER A 117 18.38 10.46 11.06
N LEU A 118 18.39 9.59 10.05
CA LEU A 118 19.36 8.50 9.95
C LEU A 118 20.76 9.06 9.71
N SER A 119 21.77 8.48 10.37
CA SER A 119 23.16 8.79 10.08
C SER A 119 23.55 8.34 8.66
N LYS A 120 24.69 8.83 8.16
CA LYS A 120 25.21 8.42 6.85
C LYS A 120 25.49 6.91 6.82
N GLU A 121 26.03 6.37 7.90
CA GLU A 121 26.33 4.95 8.09
C GLU A 121 25.03 4.12 8.06
N GLN A 122 23.99 4.57 8.76
CA GLN A 122 22.68 3.91 8.72
C GLN A 122 22.07 3.93 7.32
N LYS A 123 22.12 5.05 6.60
CA LYS A 123 21.65 5.15 5.20
C LYS A 123 22.40 4.20 4.28
N ASN A 124 23.72 4.09 4.45
CA ASN A 124 24.57 3.19 3.66
C ASN A 124 24.28 1.72 3.97
N GLN A 125 24.16 1.36 5.25
CA GLN A 125 23.82 0.00 5.67
C GLN A 125 22.43 -0.41 5.20
N LEU A 126 21.43 0.48 5.33
CA LEU A 126 20.07 0.25 4.83
C LEU A 126 20.09 -0.03 3.33
N THR A 127 20.73 0.84 2.54
CA THR A 127 20.85 0.66 1.09
C THR A 127 21.56 -0.66 0.74
N LYS A 128 22.61 -1.03 1.46
CA LYS A 128 23.31 -2.30 1.25
C LYS A 128 22.40 -3.51 1.54
N ASN A 129 21.67 -3.48 2.65
CA ASN A 129 20.75 -4.55 3.04
C ASN A 129 19.63 -4.72 2.02
N LEU A 130 19.03 -3.62 1.57
CA LEU A 130 17.98 -3.63 0.55
C LEU A 130 18.45 -4.25 -0.77
N ASN A 131 19.66 -3.90 -1.22
CA ASN A 131 20.24 -4.51 -2.42
C ASN A 131 20.50 -6.01 -2.24
N GLN A 132 21.02 -6.44 -1.10
CA GLN A 132 21.22 -7.86 -0.82
C GLN A 132 19.89 -8.64 -0.85
N MET A 133 18.82 -8.08 -0.29
CA MET A 133 17.49 -8.73 -0.30
C MET A 133 16.94 -8.90 -1.73
N ILE A 134 17.19 -7.94 -2.62
CA ILE A 134 16.85 -8.05 -4.05
C ILE A 134 17.75 -9.08 -4.77
N GLU A 135 19.06 -9.04 -4.54
CA GLU A 135 20.02 -9.97 -5.15
C GLU A 135 19.72 -11.43 -4.78
N GLN A 136 19.28 -11.65 -3.53
CA GLN A 136 18.84 -12.95 -3.03
C GLN A 136 17.50 -13.41 -3.63
N LYS A 137 16.78 -12.52 -4.32
CA LYS A 137 15.43 -12.76 -4.86
C LYS A 137 14.48 -13.33 -3.80
N ILE A 138 14.46 -12.73 -2.60
CA ILE A 138 13.59 -13.18 -1.51
C ILE A 138 12.14 -13.26 -2.03
N PRO A 139 11.51 -14.46 -2.05
CA PRO A 139 10.16 -14.63 -2.56
C PRO A 139 9.13 -13.82 -1.78
N TYR A 140 8.04 -13.48 -2.46
CA TYR A 140 6.90 -12.82 -1.80
C TYR A 140 6.19 -13.79 -0.87
N ASP A 141 5.88 -13.31 0.33
CA ASP A 141 5.12 -14.10 1.30
C ASP A 141 3.61 -13.91 1.11
N PHE A 142 2.93 -14.95 0.63
CA PHE A 142 1.47 -14.99 0.50
C PHE A 142 0.76 -15.44 1.79
N PHE A 143 1.51 -16.02 2.73
CA PHE A 143 1.01 -16.45 4.04
C PHE A 143 1.18 -15.36 5.10
N HIS A 144 1.96 -14.30 4.80
CA HIS A 144 2.22 -13.18 5.68
C HIS A 144 2.79 -13.63 7.04
N ASP A 145 3.73 -14.58 7.05
CA ASP A 145 4.40 -15.09 8.24
C ASP A 145 5.68 -14.28 8.56
N PRO A 146 5.65 -13.36 9.53
CA PRO A 146 6.78 -12.50 9.84
C PRO A 146 7.96 -13.25 10.45
N VAL A 147 7.77 -14.51 10.84
CA VAL A 147 8.82 -15.37 11.41
C VAL A 147 9.61 -16.09 10.31
N ASP A 148 9.04 -16.29 9.12
CA ASP A 148 9.77 -16.89 8.01
C ASP A 148 10.69 -15.86 7.34
N ASP A 149 11.99 -15.98 7.51
CA ASP A 149 12.97 -15.10 6.85
C ASP A 149 13.26 -15.47 5.40
N ARG A 150 12.66 -16.56 4.89
CA ARG A 150 12.81 -17.00 3.50
C ARG A 150 11.85 -16.29 2.56
N MET A 151 10.77 -15.72 3.06
CA MET A 151 9.75 -15.01 2.29
C MET A 151 9.43 -13.68 2.97
N MET A 152 9.01 -12.66 2.22
CA MET A 152 8.60 -11.37 2.81
C MET A 152 7.51 -10.70 1.99
N ASP A 153 6.46 -10.23 2.67
CA ASP A 153 5.54 -9.26 2.09
C ASP A 153 6.13 -7.83 2.08
N CYS A 154 5.36 -6.86 1.59
CA CYS A 154 5.83 -5.49 1.45
C CYS A 154 6.17 -4.82 2.78
N SER A 155 5.41 -5.08 3.83
CA SER A 155 5.55 -4.45 5.13
C SER A 155 6.65 -5.12 5.96
N GLU A 156 6.76 -6.44 5.88
CA GLU A 156 7.85 -7.21 6.49
C GLU A 156 9.18 -6.86 5.87
N PHE A 157 9.23 -6.69 4.53
CA PHE A 157 10.43 -6.25 3.84
C PHE A 157 10.95 -4.92 4.40
N VAL A 158 10.06 -3.94 4.59
CA VAL A 158 10.41 -2.64 5.20
C VAL A 158 10.85 -2.83 6.65
N HIS A 159 10.08 -3.57 7.45
CA HIS A 159 10.39 -3.81 8.86
C HIS A 159 11.78 -4.45 9.03
N LYS A 160 12.03 -5.57 8.35
CA LYS A 160 13.27 -6.34 8.43
C LYS A 160 14.46 -5.52 7.91
N ALA A 161 14.29 -4.71 6.86
CA ALA A 161 15.33 -3.82 6.36
C ALA A 161 15.78 -2.77 7.39
N PHE A 162 14.83 -2.15 8.10
CA PHE A 162 15.13 -1.19 9.17
C PHE A 162 15.65 -1.89 10.45
N LEU A 163 15.16 -3.09 10.76
CA LEU A 163 15.64 -3.86 11.90
C LEU A 163 17.15 -4.15 11.80
N LYS A 164 17.65 -4.44 10.59
CA LYS A 164 19.09 -4.65 10.33
C LYS A 164 19.97 -3.42 10.57
N ILE A 165 19.40 -2.22 10.72
CA ILE A 165 20.12 -1.00 11.12
C ILE A 165 19.77 -0.55 12.55
N GLY A 166 19.18 -1.45 13.35
CA GLY A 166 18.83 -1.22 14.74
C GLY A 166 17.55 -0.41 14.96
N ILE A 167 16.66 -0.34 13.97
CA ILE A 167 15.42 0.44 14.05
C ILE A 167 14.22 -0.49 13.84
N GLN A 168 13.41 -0.64 14.88
CA GLN A 168 12.13 -1.36 14.77
C GLN A 168 11.04 -0.39 14.30
N LEU A 169 10.53 -0.58 13.08
CA LEU A 169 9.40 0.16 12.52
C LEU A 169 8.14 -0.70 12.47
N GLY A 170 7.04 -0.16 12.97
CA GLY A 170 5.77 -0.88 13.03
C GLY A 170 5.68 -1.83 14.22
N LYS A 171 4.45 -2.09 14.64
CA LYS A 171 4.13 -3.06 15.68
C LYS A 171 3.78 -4.39 15.03
N THR A 172 4.25 -5.48 15.63
CA THR A 172 3.75 -6.83 15.34
C THR A 172 2.44 -7.05 16.08
N GLU A 173 1.40 -7.41 15.35
CA GLU A 173 0.03 -7.60 15.85
C GLU A 173 -0.43 -9.00 15.49
N THR A 174 -1.37 -9.57 16.23
CA THR A 174 -2.00 -10.81 15.80
C THR A 174 -3.18 -10.51 14.89
N LEU A 175 -3.56 -11.45 14.03
CA LEU A 175 -4.78 -11.32 13.23
C LEU A 175 -6.03 -11.08 14.12
N ALA A 176 -6.05 -11.65 15.33
CA ALA A 176 -7.09 -11.42 16.32
C ALA A 176 -7.18 -9.97 16.82
N ASP A 177 -6.06 -9.24 16.84
CA ASP A 177 -6.00 -7.83 17.24
C ASP A 177 -6.53 -6.89 16.13
N LEU A 178 -6.65 -7.39 14.90
CA LEU A 178 -7.09 -6.65 13.71
C LEU A 178 -8.59 -6.84 13.46
N ASN A 179 -9.14 -6.07 12.52
CA ASN A 179 -10.52 -6.16 12.05
C ASN A 179 -10.74 -7.42 11.16
N HIS A 180 -10.40 -8.59 11.67
CA HIS A 180 -10.50 -9.88 10.97
C HIS A 180 -11.96 -10.27 10.65
N ARG A 181 -12.94 -9.63 11.31
CA ARG A 181 -14.38 -9.77 11.01
C ARG A 181 -14.89 -8.77 9.99
N SER A 182 -14.02 -7.95 9.39
CA SER A 182 -14.42 -7.02 8.35
C SER A 182 -15.23 -7.74 7.26
N PHE A 183 -16.37 -7.18 6.89
CA PHE A 183 -17.31 -7.82 5.94
C PHE A 183 -17.72 -9.25 6.35
N GLN A 184 -17.99 -9.45 7.64
CA GLN A 184 -18.30 -10.76 8.25
C GLN A 184 -17.20 -11.82 8.07
N GLY A 185 -15.96 -11.39 7.83
CA GLY A 185 -14.80 -12.28 7.64
C GLY A 185 -14.71 -12.89 6.25
N LEU A 186 -15.52 -12.45 5.28
CA LEU A 186 -15.54 -13.00 3.92
C LEU A 186 -14.16 -13.00 3.25
N LEU A 187 -13.39 -11.92 3.43
CA LEU A 187 -12.05 -11.82 2.82
C LEU A 187 -11.05 -12.80 3.46
N LEU A 188 -11.16 -13.02 4.77
CA LEU A 188 -10.31 -13.98 5.47
C LEU A 188 -10.68 -15.42 5.08
N GLN A 189 -11.98 -15.71 4.92
CA GLN A 189 -12.47 -16.99 4.44
C GLN A 189 -11.93 -17.28 3.03
N ASN A 190 -12.06 -16.32 2.11
CA ASN A 190 -11.54 -16.47 0.74
C ASN A 190 -10.01 -16.69 0.71
N LEU A 191 -9.27 -16.01 1.58
CA LEU A 191 -7.82 -16.23 1.70
C LEU A 191 -7.50 -17.64 2.22
N SER A 192 -8.22 -18.10 3.25
CA SER A 192 -8.07 -19.46 3.79
C SER A 192 -8.38 -20.53 2.73
N GLU A 193 -9.41 -20.33 1.92
CA GLU A 193 -9.76 -21.23 0.80
C GLU A 193 -8.71 -21.21 -0.30
N LEU A 194 -8.17 -20.03 -0.66
CA LEU A 194 -7.11 -19.89 -1.66
C LEU A 194 -5.81 -20.60 -1.24
N LEU A 195 -5.46 -20.49 0.04
CA LEU A 195 -4.25 -21.09 0.59
C LEU A 195 -4.42 -22.59 0.92
N GLY A 196 -5.66 -23.08 0.99
CA GLY A 196 -5.96 -24.47 1.36
C GLY A 196 -5.70 -24.78 2.84
N GLU A 197 -5.52 -23.76 3.67
CA GLU A 197 -5.15 -23.89 5.09
C GLU A 197 -5.98 -22.94 5.96
N LYS A 198 -6.20 -23.35 7.21
CA LYS A 198 -6.89 -22.50 8.20
C LYS A 198 -5.93 -21.43 8.70
N ILE A 199 -6.29 -20.16 8.52
CA ILE A 199 -5.49 -19.04 9.03
C ILE A 199 -5.64 -18.98 10.56
N GLU A 200 -4.52 -19.04 11.28
CA GLU A 200 -4.53 -18.99 12.74
C GLU A 200 -4.79 -17.57 13.27
N MET A 201 -5.63 -17.41 14.29
CA MET A 201 -5.96 -16.09 14.82
C MET A 201 -4.80 -15.42 15.58
N ASN A 202 -3.90 -16.24 16.14
CA ASN A 202 -2.64 -15.83 16.76
C ASN A 202 -1.51 -15.61 15.74
N HIS A 203 -1.80 -15.77 14.45
CA HIS A 203 -0.85 -15.48 13.38
C HIS A 203 -0.40 -14.04 13.50
N LYS A 204 0.92 -13.84 13.57
CA LYS A 204 1.52 -12.52 13.74
C LYS A 204 1.63 -11.87 12.38
N LEU A 205 1.45 -10.55 12.36
CA LEU A 205 1.50 -9.74 11.16
C LEU A 205 2.21 -8.42 11.49
N ILE A 206 2.94 -7.91 10.52
CA ILE A 206 3.25 -6.48 10.44
C ILE A 206 2.39 -5.96 9.29
N THR A 207 1.83 -4.76 9.42
CA THR A 207 0.96 -4.21 8.38
C THR A 207 1.53 -2.90 7.86
N PRO A 208 1.24 -2.51 6.60
CA PRO A 208 1.61 -1.19 6.11
C PRO A 208 1.10 -0.08 7.05
N PHE A 209 -0.10 -0.25 7.61
CA PHE A 209 -0.69 0.72 8.51
C PHE A 209 0.05 0.82 9.85
N SER A 210 0.47 -0.30 10.44
CA SER A 210 1.23 -0.28 11.71
C SER A 210 2.58 0.42 11.55
N ILE A 211 3.23 0.31 10.39
CA ILE A 211 4.43 1.07 10.05
C ILE A 211 4.11 2.56 9.86
N VAL A 212 3.08 2.89 9.08
CA VAL A 212 2.69 4.28 8.80
C VAL A 212 2.37 5.05 10.09
N LEU A 213 1.79 4.39 11.10
CA LEU A 213 1.48 4.98 12.40
C LEU A 213 2.65 4.97 13.40
N ASP A 214 3.82 4.41 13.07
CA ASP A 214 4.93 4.34 14.01
C ASP A 214 5.36 5.75 14.47
N SER A 215 5.42 5.93 15.79
CA SER A 215 5.84 7.19 16.42
C SER A 215 7.20 7.72 15.95
N LYS A 216 8.09 6.86 15.44
CA LYS A 216 9.41 7.23 14.90
C LYS A 216 9.32 7.91 13.54
N LEU A 217 8.18 7.83 12.86
CA LEU A 217 7.94 8.47 11.57
C LEU A 217 7.11 9.76 11.73
N LYS A 218 7.26 10.65 10.76
CA LYS A 218 6.40 11.82 10.54
C LYS A 218 6.12 11.99 9.05
N LYS A 219 4.96 12.57 8.73
CA LYS A 219 4.58 12.89 7.35
C LYS A 219 5.48 13.98 6.77
N LYS A 220 6.02 13.72 5.57
CA LYS A 220 6.74 14.70 4.75
C LYS A 220 5.88 15.21 3.60
N VAL A 221 5.29 14.29 2.83
CA VAL A 221 4.30 14.58 1.79
C VAL A 221 3.14 13.61 1.99
N SER A 222 1.90 14.09 1.85
CA SER A 222 0.73 13.27 2.11
C SER A 222 -0.43 13.69 1.21
N SER A 223 -1.03 12.70 0.56
CA SER A 223 -2.33 12.80 -0.13
C SER A 223 -3.35 11.79 0.40
N LEU A 224 -2.92 10.86 1.28
CA LEU A 224 -3.78 9.90 1.97
C LEU A 224 -3.94 10.21 3.46
N GLY A 225 -5.18 10.13 3.93
CA GLY A 225 -5.49 10.20 5.36
C GLY A 225 -4.88 9.01 6.14
N MET A 226 -4.47 9.24 7.38
CA MET A 226 -3.93 8.21 8.28
C MET A 226 -4.95 7.76 9.34
N LYS A 227 -6.25 7.86 9.04
CA LYS A 227 -7.31 7.50 9.98
C LYS A 227 -7.80 6.09 9.71
N VAL A 228 -8.21 5.41 10.78
CA VAL A 228 -9.00 4.18 10.66
C VAL A 228 -10.36 4.54 10.04
N LEU A 229 -10.78 3.72 9.10
CA LEU A 229 -12.02 3.79 8.37
C LEU A 229 -12.92 2.64 8.83
N SER A 230 -14.23 2.91 8.86
CA SER A 230 -15.23 1.84 8.98
C SER A 230 -15.27 0.98 7.72
N ASP A 231 -15.77 -0.25 7.84
CA ASP A 231 -16.02 -1.14 6.70
C ASP A 231 -16.82 -0.43 5.60
N GLN A 232 -17.87 0.31 5.96
CA GLN A 232 -18.66 1.09 5.00
C GLN A 232 -17.80 2.13 4.26
N GLN A 233 -16.90 2.81 4.96
CA GLN A 233 -16.01 3.79 4.34
C GLN A 233 -14.99 3.11 3.42
N ILE A 234 -14.43 1.96 3.80
CA ILE A 234 -13.54 1.17 2.94
C ILE A 234 -14.28 0.73 1.67
N LEU A 235 -15.48 0.18 1.82
CA LEU A 235 -16.32 -0.29 0.73
C LEU A 235 -16.71 0.85 -0.24
N ASP A 236 -17.11 2.00 0.29
CA ASP A 236 -17.40 3.21 -0.49
C ASP A 236 -16.19 3.66 -1.32
N GLN A 237 -14.98 3.56 -0.75
CA GLN A 237 -13.77 3.91 -1.47
C GLN A 237 -13.47 2.89 -2.57
N TRP A 238 -13.59 1.59 -2.30
CA TRP A 238 -13.38 0.56 -3.34
C TRP A 238 -14.34 0.71 -4.52
N TYR A 239 -15.60 1.04 -4.23
CA TYR A 239 -16.58 1.28 -5.29
C TYR A 239 -16.22 2.51 -6.13
N LYS A 240 -15.85 3.63 -5.48
CA LYS A 240 -15.53 4.90 -6.16
C LYS A 240 -14.20 4.87 -6.91
N SER A 241 -13.23 4.07 -6.49
CA SER A 241 -11.90 3.99 -7.10
C SER A 241 -11.78 2.95 -8.21
N GLY A 242 -12.86 2.24 -8.54
CA GLY A 242 -12.82 1.12 -9.48
C GLY A 242 -12.24 -0.18 -8.90
N ALA A 243 -11.72 -0.16 -7.67
CA ALA A 243 -11.16 -1.34 -7.01
C ALA A 243 -12.20 -2.47 -6.88
N MET A 244 -13.48 -2.14 -6.73
CA MET A 244 -14.56 -3.14 -6.71
C MET A 244 -14.52 -4.07 -7.95
N ALA A 245 -14.17 -3.56 -9.13
CA ALA A 245 -14.00 -4.43 -10.30
C ALA A 245 -12.86 -5.45 -10.11
N SER A 246 -11.73 -5.03 -9.56
CA SER A 246 -10.61 -5.93 -9.24
C SER A 246 -10.97 -6.93 -8.15
N LEU A 247 -11.71 -6.51 -7.12
CA LEU A 247 -12.21 -7.42 -6.08
C LEU A 247 -13.06 -8.53 -6.69
N ILE A 248 -14.05 -8.16 -7.51
CA ILE A 248 -14.96 -9.08 -8.20
C ILE A 248 -14.18 -10.07 -9.07
N ARG A 249 -13.17 -9.61 -9.82
CA ARG A 249 -12.33 -10.50 -10.64
C ARG A 249 -11.50 -11.49 -9.82
N ASN A 250 -11.04 -11.08 -8.63
CA ASN A 250 -10.23 -11.92 -7.76
C ASN A 250 -11.06 -12.91 -6.92
N ILE A 251 -12.29 -12.57 -6.55
CA ILE A 251 -13.15 -13.44 -5.73
C ILE A 251 -14.06 -14.35 -6.55
N ILE A 252 -14.30 -14.07 -7.83
CA ILE A 252 -15.18 -14.88 -8.70
C ILE A 252 -14.31 -15.71 -9.65
N PRO A 253 -14.29 -17.04 -9.49
CA PRO A 253 -13.64 -17.93 -10.44
C PRO A 253 -14.12 -17.68 -11.88
N GLY A 254 -13.16 -17.54 -12.82
CA GLY A 254 -13.45 -17.41 -14.25
C GLY A 254 -13.73 -15.99 -14.77
N LYS A 255 -13.65 -14.94 -13.92
CA LYS A 255 -13.84 -13.54 -14.35
C LYS A 255 -12.56 -12.71 -14.52
N TYR A 256 -11.38 -13.32 -14.38
CA TYR A 256 -10.08 -12.62 -14.42
C TYR A 256 -9.89 -11.69 -15.63
N ASP A 257 -10.40 -12.07 -16.81
CA ASP A 257 -10.25 -11.29 -18.05
C ASP A 257 -11.54 -10.57 -18.50
N GLN A 258 -12.61 -10.60 -17.69
CA GLN A 258 -13.89 -10.01 -18.06
C GLN A 258 -14.02 -8.55 -17.57
N SER A 259 -14.59 -7.70 -18.41
CA SER A 259 -15.04 -6.38 -17.98
C SER A 259 -16.18 -6.54 -16.97
N VAL A 260 -16.03 -5.96 -15.78
CA VAL A 260 -17.10 -5.92 -14.78
C VAL A 260 -17.98 -4.70 -15.04
N SER A 261 -19.27 -4.93 -15.29
CA SER A 261 -20.23 -3.86 -15.54
C SER A 261 -20.52 -3.02 -14.29
N GLU A 262 -21.01 -1.78 -14.46
CA GLU A 262 -21.47 -0.95 -13.35
C GLU A 262 -22.58 -1.62 -12.53
N MET A 263 -23.47 -2.36 -13.20
CA MET A 263 -24.55 -3.10 -12.55
C MET A 263 -23.99 -4.19 -11.63
N GLU A 264 -23.00 -4.96 -12.09
CA GLU A 264 -22.33 -5.96 -11.25
C GLU A 264 -21.60 -5.31 -10.08
N LYS A 265 -20.82 -4.23 -10.32
CA LYS A 265 -20.17 -3.49 -9.23
C LYS A 265 -21.17 -3.05 -8.17
N LYS A 266 -22.33 -2.52 -8.60
CA LYS A 266 -23.38 -2.07 -7.69
C LYS A 266 -23.98 -3.24 -6.91
N MET A 267 -24.26 -4.36 -7.57
CA MET A 267 -24.81 -5.55 -6.93
C MET A 267 -23.88 -6.05 -5.81
N TYR A 268 -22.58 -6.22 -6.10
CA TYR A 268 -21.62 -6.64 -5.08
C TYR A 268 -21.46 -5.60 -3.97
N TYR A 269 -21.40 -4.31 -4.32
CA TYR A 269 -21.38 -3.24 -3.33
C TYR A 269 -22.58 -3.31 -2.38
N ASP A 270 -23.80 -3.52 -2.89
CA ASP A 270 -25.00 -3.62 -2.07
C ASP A 270 -24.94 -4.85 -1.15
N SER A 271 -24.45 -5.99 -1.65
CA SER A 271 -24.24 -7.21 -0.84
C SER A 271 -23.21 -7.00 0.27
N PHE A 272 -22.03 -6.44 -0.03
CA PHE A 272 -21.01 -6.12 0.97
C PHE A 272 -21.51 -5.08 1.98
N ARG A 273 -22.33 -4.13 1.55
CA ARG A 273 -22.92 -3.10 2.42
C ARG A 273 -23.88 -3.72 3.43
N GLU A 274 -24.67 -4.72 3.02
CA GLU A 274 -25.53 -5.47 3.94
C GLU A 274 -24.71 -6.20 5.01
N LEU A 275 -23.58 -6.81 4.61
CA LEU A 275 -22.63 -7.43 5.53
C LEU A 275 -21.98 -6.42 6.49
N ALA A 276 -21.65 -5.21 6.00
CA ALA A 276 -21.05 -4.15 6.82
C ALA A 276 -22.05 -3.49 7.79
N GLY A 277 -23.34 -3.46 7.45
CA GLY A 277 -24.39 -2.82 8.25
C GLY A 277 -24.96 -3.69 9.38
N THR A 278 -24.64 -4.99 9.40
CA THR A 278 -25.23 -5.97 10.33
C THR A 278 -24.50 -6.08 11.67
N GLU A 279 -23.27 -5.58 11.80
CA GLU A 279 -22.58 -5.42 13.09
C GLU A 279 -21.95 -4.02 13.20
N ALA A 280 -22.61 -3.12 13.94
CA ALA A 280 -22.00 -1.86 14.35
C ALA A 280 -20.86 -2.15 15.36
N TYR A 281 -19.68 -2.52 14.88
CA TYR A 281 -18.53 -2.70 15.78
C TYR A 281 -18.05 -1.36 16.32
N LYS A 282 -18.07 -1.29 17.65
CA LYS A 282 -17.14 -0.47 18.40
C LYS A 282 -15.74 -1.00 18.08
N LEU A 283 -15.00 -0.29 17.23
CA LEU A 283 -13.55 -0.34 17.26
C LEU A 283 -13.16 -0.12 18.72
N GLY A 284 -12.80 -1.21 19.41
CA GLY A 284 -12.16 -1.14 20.70
C GLY A 284 -11.00 -0.17 20.53
N ALA A 285 -11.01 0.89 21.33
CA ALA A 285 -9.98 1.90 21.31
C ALA A 285 -8.62 1.22 21.44
N CYS A 286 -7.96 0.97 20.30
CA CYS A 286 -6.53 0.70 20.24
C CYS A 286 -5.83 1.97 20.70
N GLY A 287 -5.73 2.17 22.01
CA GLY A 287 -4.67 2.83 22.76
C GLY A 287 -4.17 4.22 22.33
N LEU A 288 -4.80 4.89 21.38
CA LEU A 288 -4.42 6.20 20.89
C LEU A 288 -5.44 7.23 21.38
N SER A 289 -5.46 7.43 22.70
CA SER A 289 -5.86 8.73 23.22
C SER A 289 -4.81 9.74 22.72
N ALA A 290 -5.21 10.62 21.81
CA ALA A 290 -4.43 11.80 21.51
C ALA A 290 -4.20 12.58 22.82
N LYS A 291 -2.93 12.69 23.21
CA LYS A 291 -2.39 13.79 24.00
C LYS A 291 -1.30 14.44 23.16
#